data_AF-A0ABD5DVM5-F1
#
_entry.id   AF-A0ABD5DVM5-F1
#
_cell.length_a   1.000
_cell.length_b   1.000
_cell.length_c   1.000
_cell.angle_alpha   90.00
_cell.angle_beta   90.00
_cell.angle_gamma   90.00
#
_symmetry.space_group_name_H-M   'P 1'
#
loop_
_entity.id
_entity.type
_entity.pdbx_description
1 polymer ?
#
loop_
_entity_poly.entity_id
_entity_poly.type
_entity_poly.pdbx_seq_one_letter_code
_entity_poly.pdbx_strand_id
1 'polypeptide(L)'
;MKTLLIIDAGLGQARAYMAKTLLGAAAPKAHLELIDNPNDAELAIVLGTALPADSALNGKNVYLGDINPAVPHPELFLGAAKDHAKP
;
A
#
# COMPACT_ATOMS: atom_id res chain seq x y z
N MET A 1 9.55 3.04 -8.59
CA MET A 1 8.45 2.12 -8.93
C MET A 1 7.14 2.77 -8.55
N LYS A 2 6.18 2.79 -9.47
CA LYS A 2 4.87 3.38 -9.21
C LYS A 2 4.03 2.43 -8.35
N THR A 3 3.56 2.92 -7.21
CA THR A 3 2.95 2.14 -6.15
C THR A 3 1.58 2.73 -5.81
N LEU A 4 0.54 1.93 -5.91
CA LEU A 4 -0.80 2.28 -5.48
C LEU A 4 -0.97 1.91 -4.00
N LEU A 5 -1.49 2.85 -3.20
CA LEU A 5 -1.89 2.55 -1.82
C LEU A 5 -3.40 2.44 -1.74
N ILE A 6 -3.89 1.26 -1.38
CA ILE A 6 -5.31 1.03 -1.10
C ILE A 6 -5.45 0.78 0.39
N ILE A 7 -6.42 1.45 1.01
CA ILE A 7 -6.72 1.27 2.43
C ILE A 7 -8.17 0.83 2.55
N ASP A 8 -8.36 -0.29 3.24
CA ASP A 8 -9.67 -0.84 3.54
C ASP A 8 -10.48 0.18 4.36
N ALA A 9 -11.69 0.50 3.87
CA ALA A 9 -12.59 1.43 4.52
C ALA A 9 -13.04 0.96 5.92
N GLY A 10 -12.98 -0.35 6.19
CA GLY A 10 -13.25 -0.98 7.48
C GLY A 10 -12.20 -0.69 8.56
N LEU A 11 -11.01 -0.18 8.21
CA LEU A 11 -10.00 0.23 9.19
C LEU A 11 -10.35 1.55 9.90
N GLY A 12 -11.35 2.28 9.40
CA GLY A 12 -11.77 3.57 9.93
C GLY A 12 -10.95 4.75 9.37
N GLN A 13 -11.63 5.88 9.16
CA GLN A 13 -11.08 7.03 8.43
C GLN A 13 -9.80 7.61 9.05
N ALA A 14 -9.71 7.65 10.38
CA ALA A 14 -8.55 8.20 11.08
C ALA A 14 -7.28 7.35 10.85
N ARG A 15 -7.41 6.02 10.97
CA ARG A 15 -6.28 5.11 10.74
C ARG A 15 -5.87 5.15 9.28
N ALA A 16 -6.83 5.14 8.36
CA ALA A 16 -6.55 5.24 6.94
C ALA A 16 -5.78 6.52 6.58
N TYR A 17 -6.21 7.66 7.13
CA TYR A 17 -5.49 8.91 6.94
C TYR A 17 -4.06 8.84 7.48
N MET A 18 -3.88 8.36 8.72
CA MET A 18 -2.55 8.23 9.32
C MET A 18 -1.62 7.33 8.50
N ALA A 19 -2.12 6.17 8.05
CA ALA A 19 -1.33 5.27 7.22
C ALA A 19 -0.98 5.91 5.86
N LYS A 20 -1.91 6.61 5.21
CA LYS A 20 -1.62 7.34 3.96
C LYS A 20 -0.55 8.41 4.19
N THR A 21 -0.62 9.18 5.27
CA THR A 21 0.37 10.22 5.58
C THR A 21 1.75 9.63 5.88
N LEU A 22 1.82 8.56 6.68
CA LEU A 22 3.08 7.95 7.11
C LEU A 22 3.76 7.18 5.98
N LEU A 23 2.99 6.40 5.22
CA LEU A 23 3.49 5.73 4.01
C LEU A 23 3.83 6.76 2.93
N GLY A 24 3.04 7.82 2.82
CA GLY A 24 3.32 9.04 2.04
C GLY A 24 4.73 9.58 2.28
N ALA A 25 5.06 9.78 3.55
CA ALA A 25 6.36 10.30 3.97
C ALA A 25 7.50 9.29 3.82
N ALA A 26 7.24 7.99 3.94
CA ALA A 26 8.24 6.93 3.84
C ALA A 26 8.51 6.46 2.40
N ALA A 27 7.55 6.59 1.49
CA ALA A 27 7.66 6.21 0.08
C ALA A 27 8.89 6.76 -0.63
N PRO A 28 9.21 8.07 -0.57
CA PRO A 28 10.41 8.59 -1.21
C PRO A 28 11.70 7.99 -0.65
N LYS A 29 11.73 7.65 0.65
CA LYS A 29 12.89 6.99 1.27
C LYS A 29 13.05 5.53 0.83
N ALA A 30 11.93 4.87 0.52
CA ALA A 30 11.91 3.51 -0.02
C ALA A 30 12.10 3.46 -1.56
N HIS A 31 12.34 4.61 -2.22
CA HIS A 31 12.37 4.76 -3.69
C HIS A 31 11.06 4.31 -4.38
N LEU A 32 9.93 4.51 -3.69
CA LEU A 32 8.59 4.24 -4.18
C LEU A 32 7.90 5.58 -4.50
N GLU A 33 7.18 5.60 -5.62
CA GLU A 33 6.29 6.70 -5.96
C GLU A 33 4.86 6.27 -5.63
N LEU A 34 4.22 6.96 -4.70
CA LEU A 34 2.81 6.70 -4.42
C LEU A 34 1.95 7.43 -5.45
N ILE A 35 1.10 6.67 -6.14
CA ILE A 35 0.18 7.19 -7.13
C ILE A 35 -1.25 6.79 -6.77
N ASP A 36 -2.21 7.63 -7.14
CA ASP A 36 -3.63 7.33 -6.93
C ASP A 36 -4.27 6.63 -8.16
N ASN A 37 -3.54 6.48 -9.27
CA ASN A 37 -4.04 5.81 -10.47
C ASN A 37 -3.63 4.33 -10.49
N PRO A 38 -4.57 3.38 -10.35
CA PRO A 38 -4.24 1.98 -10.31
C PRO A 38 -3.71 1.45 -11.66
N ASN A 39 -4.09 2.05 -12.78
CA ASN A 39 -3.65 1.61 -14.11
C ASN A 39 -2.14 1.76 -14.31
N ASP A 40 -1.59 2.85 -13.80
CA ASP A 40 -0.17 3.20 -13.92
C ASP A 40 0.67 2.59 -12.78
N ALA A 41 0.03 1.88 -11.85
CA ALA A 41 0.71 1.28 -10.71
C ALA A 41 1.37 -0.04 -11.13
N GLU A 42 2.60 -0.26 -10.72
CA GLU A 42 3.31 -1.53 -10.90
C GLU A 42 3.09 -2.44 -9.68
N LEU A 43 3.03 -1.81 -8.49
CA LEU A 43 2.81 -2.43 -7.20
C LEU A 43 1.53 -1.86 -6.57
N ALA A 44 0.72 -2.69 -5.96
CA ALA A 44 -0.41 -2.29 -5.16
C ALA A 44 -0.26 -2.79 -3.73
N ILE A 45 -0.30 -1.86 -2.79
CA ILE A 45 -0.21 -2.13 -1.37
C ILE A 45 -1.60 -1.95 -0.79
N VAL A 46 -2.18 -3.04 -0.31
CA VAL A 46 -3.49 -3.08 0.31
C VAL A 46 -3.32 -3.16 1.81
N LEU A 47 -3.75 -2.12 2.51
CA LEU A 47 -3.86 -2.09 3.96
C LEU A 47 -5.23 -2.56 4.39
N GLY A 48 -5.33 -3.75 4.96
CA GLY A 48 -6.62 -4.32 5.35
C GLY A 48 -6.56 -5.81 5.64
N THR A 49 -7.73 -6.39 5.88
CA THR A 49 -7.88 -7.83 6.09
C THR A 49 -8.23 -8.59 4.81
N ALA A 50 -8.64 -7.88 3.76
CA ALA A 50 -9.02 -8.46 2.49
C ALA A 50 -8.47 -7.63 1.33
N LEU A 51 -8.19 -8.31 0.21
CA LEU A 51 -7.92 -7.64 -1.05
C LEU A 51 -9.23 -7.03 -1.58
N PRO A 52 -9.26 -5.73 -1.93
CA PRO A 52 -10.40 -5.15 -2.58
C PRO A 52 -10.60 -5.85 -3.93
N ALA A 53 -11.87 -6.08 -4.30
CA ALA A 53 -12.25 -6.62 -5.61
C ALA A 53 -12.07 -5.53 -6.69
N ASP A 54 -10.87 -5.00 -6.81
CA ASP A 54 -10.51 -3.98 -7.78
C ASP A 54 -9.86 -4.67 -8.98
N SER A 55 -10.56 -4.66 -10.11
CA SER A 55 -10.09 -5.25 -11.37
C SER A 55 -8.76 -4.68 -11.84
N ALA A 56 -8.39 -3.48 -11.38
CA ALA A 56 -7.13 -2.85 -11.73
C ALA A 56 -5.92 -3.50 -11.04
N LEU A 57 -6.12 -4.32 -10.00
CA LEU A 57 -5.08 -5.11 -9.35
C LEU A 57 -4.76 -6.42 -10.07
N ASN A 58 -5.63 -6.82 -11.01
CA ASN A 58 -5.56 -8.12 -11.64
C ASN A 58 -4.35 -8.18 -12.60
N GLY A 59 -3.37 -9.02 -12.27
CA GLY A 59 -2.09 -9.15 -12.99
C GLY A 59 -1.02 -8.13 -12.60
N LYS A 60 -1.19 -7.40 -11.49
CA LYS A 60 -0.17 -6.52 -10.90
C LYS A 60 0.38 -7.16 -9.64
N ASN A 61 1.55 -6.69 -9.21
CA ASN A 61 2.11 -7.13 -7.94
C ASN A 61 1.25 -6.57 -6.79
N VAL A 62 0.57 -7.44 -6.05
CA VAL A 62 -0.27 -7.04 -4.92
C VAL A 62 0.35 -7.52 -3.61
N TYR A 63 0.39 -6.62 -2.64
CA TYR A 63 0.79 -6.93 -1.28
C TYR A 63 -0.35 -6.59 -0.32
N LEU A 64 -0.86 -7.61 0.38
CA LEU A 64 -1.84 -7.44 1.45
C LEU A 64 -1.09 -7.37 2.78
N GLY A 65 -1.25 -6.27 3.52
CA GLY A 65 -0.63 -6.06 4.82
C GLY A 65 -1.57 -5.39 5.81
N ASP A 66 -1.28 -5.57 7.10
CA ASP A 66 -2.05 -4.94 8.17
C ASP A 66 -1.58 -3.50 8.41
N ILE A 67 -2.47 -2.64 8.91
CA ILE A 67 -2.15 -1.25 9.26
C ILE A 67 -1.29 -1.13 10.52
N ASN A 68 -1.37 -2.10 11.42
CA ASN A 68 -0.66 -2.11 12.70
C ASN A 68 0.86 -2.02 12.55
N PRO A 69 1.54 -2.73 11.62
CA PRO A 69 2.96 -2.51 11.33
C PRO A 69 3.23 -1.31 10.41
N ALA A 70 2.27 -0.93 9.56
CA ALA A 70 2.44 0.15 8.58
C ALA A 70 2.53 1.55 9.22
N VAL A 71 1.88 1.77 10.37
CA VAL A 71 1.90 3.05 11.11
C VAL A 71 3.22 3.26 11.88
N PRO A 72 3.67 2.36 12.77
CA PRO A 72 4.91 2.55 13.54
C PRO A 72 6.17 2.36 12.68
N HIS A 73 6.12 1.53 11.64
CA HIS A 73 7.28 1.21 10.80
C HIS A 73 6.95 1.24 9.30
N PRO A 74 6.60 2.41 8.75
CA PRO A 74 6.19 2.54 7.34
C PRO A 74 7.30 2.17 6.36
N GLU A 75 8.56 2.48 6.67
CA GLU A 75 9.72 2.15 5.82
C GLU A 75 9.94 0.63 5.69
N LEU A 76 9.89 -0.09 6.82
CA LEU A 76 9.99 -1.55 6.83
C LEU A 76 8.81 -2.21 6.12
N PHE A 77 7.61 -1.67 6.32
CA PHE A 77 6.40 -2.15 5.66
C PHE A 77 6.48 -2.00 4.14
N LEU A 78 6.94 -0.84 3.65
CA LEU A 78 7.14 -0.60 2.22
C LEU A 78 8.22 -1.51 1.62
N GLY A 79 9.30 -1.78 2.37
CA GLY A 79 10.33 -2.74 1.99
C GLY A 79 9.77 -4.16 1.88
N ALA A 80 9.03 -4.61 2.89
CA ALA A 80 8.36 -5.91 2.87
C ALA A 80 7.33 -5.99 1.73
N ALA A 81 6.58 -4.92 1.48
CA ALA A 81 5.62 -4.87 0.40
C ALA A 81 6.27 -5.05 -0.98
N LYS A 82 7.48 -4.51 -1.16
CA LYS A 82 8.27 -4.68 -2.39
C LYS A 82 8.84 -6.09 -2.54
N ASP A 83 9.34 -6.69 -1.46
CA ASP A 83 9.95 -8.03 -1.47
C ASP A 83 8.92 -9.17 -1.55
N HIS A 84 7.77 -9.00 -0.89
CA HIS A 84 6.72 -10.01 -0.80
C HIS A 84 5.55 -9.78 -1.76
N ALA A 85 5.60 -8.74 -2.59
CA ALA A 85 4.60 -8.52 -3.61
C ALA A 85 4.52 -9.74 -4.52
N LYS A 86 3.30 -10.25 -4.77
CA LYS A 86 3.08 -11.36 -5.69
C LYS A 86 2.19 -10.91 -6.84
N PRO A 87 2.49 -11.35 -8.08
CA PRO A 87 1.68 -11.05 -9.25
C PRO A 87 0.34 -11.80 -9.26
#